data_AF-A0A963K105-F1
#
_entry.id   AF-A0A963K105-F1
#
_cell.length_a   1.000
_cell.length_b   1.000
_cell.length_c   1.000
_cell.angle_alpha   90.00
_cell.angle_beta   90.00
_cell.angle_gamma   90.00
#
_symmetry.space_group_name_H-M   'P 1'
#
loop_
_entity.id
_entity.type
_entity.pdbx_description
1 polymer ?
#
loop_
_entity_poly.entity_id
_entity_poly.type
_entity_poly.pdbx_seq_one_letter_code
_entity_poly.pdbx_strand_id
1 'polypeptide(L)'
;MTKRPIVDRAEVGIDFPDKSYLGSFTRHSAFEAAADREGVTIRLIRPGTERRQADIHLHYHLFADVLDELAGAIAAGHPVDEAHRGPLLAAARHLAAALES
;
A
#
# COMPACT_ATOMS: atom_id res chain seq x y z
N MET A 1 -0.51 -8.29 13.93
CA MET A 1 0.15 -7.72 12.73
C MET A 1 1.56 -7.31 13.10
N THR A 2 2.55 -7.55 12.25
CA THR A 2 3.96 -7.21 12.52
C THR A 2 4.32 -5.86 11.91
N LYS A 3 4.83 -4.94 12.72
CA LYS A 3 5.32 -3.62 12.26
C LYS A 3 6.61 -3.77 11.48
N ARG A 4 6.65 -3.19 10.29
CA ARG A 4 7.83 -3.13 9.41
C ARG A 4 8.20 -1.66 9.16
N PRO A 5 9.49 -1.30 9.09
CA PRO A 5 9.89 0.07 8.76
C PRO A 5 9.47 0.42 7.32
N ILE A 6 9.10 1.67 7.08
CA ILE A 6 8.93 2.19 5.72
C ILE A 6 10.33 2.51 5.18
N VAL A 7 10.66 1.92 4.03
CA VAL A 7 12.00 2.08 3.41
C VAL A 7 12.11 3.30 2.52
N ASP A 8 10.98 3.76 1.97
CA ASP A 8 10.90 4.92 1.10
C ASP A 8 9.90 5.95 1.66
N ARG A 9 8.74 6.13 1.02
CA ARG A 9 7.71 7.09 1.43
C ARG A 9 6.33 6.56 1.09
N ALA A 10 5.35 6.95 1.90
CA ALA A 10 3.94 6.86 1.57
C ALA A 10 3.28 8.23 1.76
N GLU A 11 2.35 8.54 0.88
CA GLU A 11 1.51 9.74 0.95
C GLU A 11 0.06 9.30 1.00
N VAL A 12 -0.72 9.96 1.86
CA VAL A 12 -2.13 9.67 2.07
C VAL A 12 -2.90 10.97 1.97
N GLY A 13 -3.94 10.96 1.13
CA GLY A 13 -4.90 12.04 1.00
C GLY A 13 -6.31 11.53 1.25
N ILE A 14 -7.10 12.31 1.98
CA ILE A 14 -8.56 12.16 2.04
C ILE A 14 -9.16 13.54 1.80
N ASP A 15 -9.89 13.68 0.70
CA ASP A 15 -10.52 14.92 0.29
C ASP A 15 -12.03 14.86 0.53
N PHE A 16 -12.52 15.89 1.20
CA PHE A 16 -13.94 16.22 1.39
C PHE A 16 -14.22 17.54 0.65
N PRO A 17 -15.50 17.85 0.32
CA PRO A 17 -15.85 19.05 -0.43
C PRO A 17 -15.29 20.37 0.14
N ASP A 18 -15.14 20.45 1.47
CA ASP A 18 -14.69 21.63 2.20
C ASP A 18 -13.37 21.42 2.96
N LYS A 19 -12.76 20.22 2.87
CA LYS A 19 -11.61 19.87 3.69
C LYS A 19 -10.73 18.78 3.08
N SER A 20 -9.42 19.00 3.10
CA SER A 20 -8.43 18.00 2.72
C SER A 20 -7.58 17.59 3.91
N TYR A 21 -7.37 16.28 4.06
CA TYR A 21 -6.41 15.70 4.98
C TYR A 21 -5.27 15.09 4.18
N LEU A 22 -4.08 15.69 4.29
CA LEU A 22 -2.88 15.21 3.62
C LEU A 22 -1.85 14.80 4.67
N GLY A 23 -1.20 13.66 4.45
CA GLY A 23 -0.17 13.14 5.32
C GLY A 23 0.90 12.40 4.55
N SER A 24 2.11 12.40 5.09
CA SER A 24 3.20 11.56 4.59
C SER A 24 3.81 10.74 5.72
N PHE A 25 4.29 9.57 5.35
CA PHE A 25 5.00 8.61 6.19
C PHE A 25 6.34 8.31 5.52
N THR A 26 7.43 8.43 6.26
CA THR A 26 8.81 8.28 5.76
C THR A 26 9.57 7.26 6.61
N ARG A 27 10.90 7.16 6.48
CA ARG A 27 11.77 6.25 7.25
C ARG A 27 11.58 6.19 8.77
N HIS A 28 10.98 7.21 9.40
CA HIS A 28 10.67 7.22 10.83
C HIS A 28 9.29 6.64 11.15
N SER A 29 8.60 6.11 10.13
CA SER A 29 7.29 5.51 10.20
C SER A 29 7.39 4.00 9.93
N ALA A 30 6.34 3.28 10.29
CA ALA A 30 6.19 1.86 10.07
C ALA A 30 4.91 1.58 9.28
N PHE A 31 4.85 0.42 8.65
CA PHE A 31 3.63 -0.13 8.09
C PHE A 31 3.30 -1.49 8.71
N GLU A 32 2.02 -1.84 8.67
CA GLU A 32 1.50 -3.17 8.92
C GLU A 32 0.63 -3.57 7.73
N ALA A 33 0.71 -4.83 7.32
CA ALA A 33 -0.19 -5.42 6.33
C ALA A 33 -0.72 -6.75 6.87
N ALA A 34 -2.00 -7.03 6.62
CA ALA A 34 -2.62 -8.30 6.94
C ALA A 34 -3.76 -8.61 5.97
N ALA A 35 -4.10 -9.89 5.89
CA ALA A 35 -5.30 -10.37 5.21
C ALA A 35 -6.15 -11.14 6.23
N ASP A 36 -7.47 -11.05 6.09
CA ASP A 36 -8.44 -11.79 6.90
C ASP A 36 -9.55 -12.39 6.02
N ARG A 37 -10.69 -12.73 6.60
CA ARG A 37 -11.80 -13.33 5.85
C ARG A 37 -12.46 -12.35 4.86
N GLU A 38 -12.40 -11.05 5.13
CA GLU A 38 -13.15 -10.03 4.39
C GLU A 38 -12.28 -9.25 3.41
N GLY A 39 -10.97 -9.15 3.66
CA GLY A 39 -10.09 -8.40 2.78
C GLY A 39 -8.65 -8.25 3.27
N VAL A 40 -8.01 -7.18 2.80
CA VAL A 40 -6.65 -6.77 3.16
C VAL A 40 -6.66 -5.46 3.92
N THR A 41 -5.92 -5.41 5.02
CA THR A 41 -5.67 -4.20 5.81
C THR A 41 -4.25 -3.71 5.58
N ILE A 42 -4.10 -2.43 5.25
CA ILE A 42 -2.84 -1.71 5.19
C ILE A 42 -2.90 -0.58 6.22
N ARG A 43 -1.91 -0.53 7.12
CA ARG A 43 -1.81 0.53 8.13
C ARG A 43 -0.46 1.21 8.04
N LEU A 44 -0.45 2.54 8.02
CA LEU A 44 0.74 3.38 8.10
C LEU A 44 0.77 4.06 9.47
N ILE A 45 1.92 4.03 10.14
CA ILE A 45 2.05 4.45 11.55
C ILE A 45 3.28 5.33 11.69
N ARG A 46 3.09 6.58 12.10
CA ARG A 46 4.16 7.43 12.63
C ARG A 46 4.00 7.51 14.15
N PRO A 47 4.89 6.89 14.94
CA PRO A 47 4.87 7.00 16.40
C PRO A 47 5.40 8.36 16.87
N GLY A 48 5.28 8.64 18.16
CA GLY A 48 5.81 9.85 18.80
C GLY A 48 4.75 10.89 19.14
N THR A 49 5.21 12.08 19.54
CA THR A 49 4.36 13.19 20.02
C THR A 49 3.43 13.73 18.93
N GLU A 50 3.87 13.69 17.68
CA GLU A 50 3.07 14.00 16.50
C GLU A 50 2.62 12.72 15.81
N ARG A 51 1.87 11.89 16.55
CA ARG A 51 1.38 10.61 16.05
C ARG A 51 0.51 10.82 14.80
N ARG A 52 0.76 10.02 13.77
CA ARG A 52 -0.10 9.90 12.59
C ARG A 52 -0.40 8.43 12.32
N GLN A 53 -1.61 8.14 11.91
CA GLN A 53 -2.00 6.80 11.50
C GLN A 53 -2.97 6.91 10.33
N ALA A 54 -2.76 6.07 9.33
CA ALA A 54 -3.71 5.87 8.23
C ALA A 54 -4.01 4.38 8.13
N ASP A 55 -5.29 4.03 8.02
CA ASP A 55 -5.78 2.66 7.91
C ASP A 55 -6.62 2.56 6.64
N ILE A 56 -6.31 1.57 5.81
CA ILE A 56 -7.04 1.25 4.60
C ILE A 56 -7.43 -0.22 4.69
N HIS A 57 -8.72 -0.51 4.54
CA HIS A 57 -9.23 -1.87 4.42
C HIS A 57 -9.91 -2.00 3.05
N LEU A 58 -9.45 -2.97 2.24
CA LEU A 58 -10.00 -3.24 0.92
C LEU A 58 -10.55 -4.67 0.90
N HIS A 59 -11.83 -4.80 0.56
CA HIS A 59 -12.41 -6.11 0.25
C HIS A 59 -11.77 -6.70 -1.00
N TYR A 60 -11.72 -8.04 -1.08
CA TYR A 60 -10.93 -8.74 -2.08
C TYR A 60 -11.27 -8.40 -3.54
N HIS A 61 -12.54 -8.18 -3.88
CA HIS A 61 -12.90 -7.79 -5.25
C HIS A 61 -12.35 -6.39 -5.61
N LEU A 62 -12.54 -5.40 -4.73
CA LEU A 62 -11.97 -4.07 -4.95
C LEU A 62 -10.43 -4.13 -4.99
N PHE A 63 -9.81 -4.94 -4.13
CA PHE A 63 -8.35 -5.09 -4.15
C PHE A 63 -7.85 -5.73 -5.45
N ALA A 64 -8.57 -6.73 -5.98
CA ALA A 64 -8.26 -7.35 -7.26
C ALA A 64 -8.38 -6.34 -8.42
N ASP A 65 -9.48 -5.57 -8.47
CA ASP A 65 -9.68 -4.54 -9.49
C ASP A 65 -8.57 -3.48 -9.44
N VAL A 66 -8.16 -3.05 -8.25
CA VAL A 66 -7.03 -2.12 -8.07
C VAL A 66 -5.72 -2.71 -8.61
N LEU A 67 -5.43 -3.99 -8.36
CA LEU A 67 -4.22 -4.62 -8.87
C LEU A 67 -4.23 -4.73 -10.41
N ASP A 68 -5.37 -5.04 -11.00
CA ASP A 68 -5.53 -5.14 -12.45
C ASP A 68 -5.38 -3.78 -13.15
N GLU A 69 -6.03 -2.75 -12.62
CA GLU A 69 -5.89 -1.36 -13.12
C GLU A 69 -4.44 -0.85 -13.01
N LEU A 70 -3.75 -1.18 -11.90
CA LEU A 70 -2.33 -0.84 -11.75
C LEU A 70 -1.46 -1.56 -12.80
N ALA A 71 -1.74 -2.84 -13.08
CA ALA A 71 -1.03 -3.60 -14.10
C ALA A 71 -1.26 -2.99 -15.50
N GLY A 72 -2.50 -2.62 -15.81
CA GLY A 72 -2.87 -1.94 -17.06
C GLY A 72 -2.16 -0.58 -17.22
N ALA A 73 -2.14 0.24 -16.17
CA ALA A 73 -1.47 1.55 -16.19
C ALA A 73 0.04 1.45 -16.43
N ILE A 74 0.70 0.46 -15.82
CA ILE A 74 2.13 0.18 -16.03
C ILE A 74 2.38 -0.26 -17.48
N ALA A 75 1.54 -1.16 -18.02
CA ALA A 75 1.65 -1.63 -19.39
C ALA A 75 1.41 -0.51 -20.42
N ALA A 76 0.56 0.46 -20.10
CA ALA A 76 0.19 1.57 -20.97
C ALA A 76 1.21 2.73 -21.02
N GLY A 77 2.34 2.63 -20.31
CA GLY A 77 3.41 3.64 -20.41
C GLY A 77 3.65 4.47 -19.16
N HIS A 78 3.24 4.00 -17.98
CA HIS A 78 3.74 4.48 -16.69
C HIS A 78 4.73 3.45 -16.10
N PRO A 79 5.87 3.18 -16.78
CA PRO A 79 6.74 2.11 -16.36
C PRO A 79 7.40 2.45 -15.03
N VAL A 80 7.38 1.47 -14.14
CA VAL A 80 8.26 1.46 -12.96
C VAL A 80 9.70 1.40 -13.44
N ASP A 81 10.57 2.25 -12.87
CA ASP A 81 12.01 2.22 -13.17
C ASP A 81 12.65 0.89 -12.77
N GLU A 82 13.89 0.66 -13.23
CA GLU A 82 14.57 -0.61 -13.04
C GLU A 82 14.84 -0.93 -11.56
N ALA A 83 15.11 0.07 -10.74
CA ALA A 83 15.42 -0.11 -9.32
C ALA A 83 14.17 -0.57 -8.53
N HIS A 84 12.99 -0.12 -8.91
CA HIS A 84 11.73 -0.46 -8.25
C HIS A 84 11.05 -1.70 -8.87
N ARG A 85 11.28 -1.98 -10.16
CA ARG A 85 10.63 -3.08 -10.88
C ARG A 85 10.95 -4.45 -10.28
N GLY A 86 12.24 -4.71 -9.98
CA GLY A 86 12.68 -5.98 -9.43
C GLY A 86 11.98 -6.35 -8.11
N PRO A 87 12.06 -5.49 -7.07
CA PRO A 87 11.36 -5.72 -5.80
C PRO A 87 9.84 -5.85 -5.94
N LEU A 88 9.19 -4.99 -6.74
CA LEU A 88 7.74 -5.05 -6.94
C LEU A 88 7.30 -6.35 -7.63
N LEU A 89 8.02 -6.79 -8.68
CA LEU A 89 7.73 -8.04 -9.36
C LEU A 89 7.91 -9.25 -8.44
N ALA A 90 8.96 -9.26 -7.62
CA ALA A 90 9.18 -10.33 -6.64
C ALA A 90 8.05 -10.41 -5.62
N ALA A 91 7.59 -9.26 -5.10
CA ALA A 91 6.47 -9.19 -4.16
C ALA A 91 5.14 -9.64 -4.81
N ALA A 92 4.86 -9.21 -6.05
CA ALA A 92 3.66 -9.60 -6.78
C ALA A 92 3.62 -11.12 -7.04
N ARG A 93 4.76 -11.72 -7.42
CA ARG A 93 4.87 -13.19 -7.58
C ARG A 93 4.66 -13.95 -6.28
N HIS A 94 5.17 -13.44 -5.17
CA HIS A 94 4.94 -14.04 -3.86
C HIS A 94 3.46 -13.98 -3.46
N LEU A 95 2.79 -12.86 -3.72
CA LEU A 95 1.34 -12.74 -3.50
C LEU A 95 0.57 -13.74 -4.39
N ALA A 96 0.92 -13.84 -5.68
CA ALA A 96 0.29 -14.80 -6.59
C ALA A 96 0.44 -16.24 -6.12
N ALA A 97 1.66 -16.65 -5.73
CA ALA A 97 1.90 -17.99 -5.21
C ALA A 97 1.10 -18.31 -3.93
N ALA A 98 0.86 -17.31 -3.07
CA ALA A 98 0.02 -17.47 -1.88
C ALA A 98 -1.49 -17.57 -2.19
N LEU A 99 -1.94 -17.06 -3.34
CA LEU A 99 -3.33 -17.20 -3.80
C LEU A 99 -3.59 -18.54 -4.51
N GLU A 100 -2.53 -19.20 -4.98
CA GLU A 100 -2.58 -20.50 -5.65
C GLU A 100 -2.50 -21.70 -4.68
N SER A 101 -2.17 -21.46 -3.40
CA SER A 101 -2.02 -22.49 -2.36
C SER A 101 -3.34 -22.85 -1.68
#